data_AF-A0AAV2QL90-F1
#
_entry.id   AF-A0AAV2QL90-F1
#
_cell.length_a   1.000
_cell.length_b   1.000
_cell.length_c   1.000
_cell.angle_alpha   90.00
_cell.angle_beta   90.00
_cell.angle_gamma   90.00
#
_symmetry.space_group_name_H-M   'P 1'
#
loop_
_entity.id
_entity.type
_entity.pdbx_description
1 polymer ?
#
loop_
_entity_poly.entity_id
_entity_poly.type
_entity_poly.pdbx_seq_one_letter_code
_entity_poly.pdbx_strand_id
1 'polypeptide(L)'
;MSHLKNKYYEKYIADVSPSSSSGAVPSVQRCQRTLNKYIKRPTDPYPRTHGKCQEMDRNVALLIVKDLIPLDTCNSAALANCFTCLDERYNMPCPETLKNNVLDN
;
A
#
# COMPACT_ATOMS: atom_id res chain seq x y z
N MET A 1 7.60 -17.38 -6.29
CA MET A 1 6.14 -17.24 -6.07
C MET A 1 5.72 -15.86 -6.52
N SER A 2 4.79 -15.80 -7.46
CA SER A 2 4.33 -14.60 -8.16
C SER A 2 3.49 -13.69 -7.25
N HIS A 3 3.89 -12.42 -7.12
CA HIS A 3 3.14 -11.39 -6.42
C HIS A 3 1.83 -11.07 -7.17
N LEU A 4 0.70 -11.09 -6.47
CA LEU A 4 -0.57 -10.64 -7.02
C LEU A 4 -0.52 -9.11 -7.22
N LYS A 5 -0.39 -8.64 -8.47
CA LYS A 5 -0.67 -7.25 -8.82
C LYS A 5 -1.54 -7.16 -10.09
N ASN A 6 -2.64 -6.43 -9.93
CA ASN A 6 -3.35 -5.61 -10.91
C ASN A 6 -3.96 -6.26 -12.14
N LYS A 7 -5.24 -6.67 -12.02
CA LYS A 7 -6.15 -6.86 -13.18
C LYS A 7 -7.15 -5.71 -13.38
N TYR A 8 -7.16 -4.71 -12.48
CA TYR A 8 -8.19 -3.65 -12.48
C TYR A 8 -7.76 -2.33 -13.12
N TYR A 9 -6.48 -2.12 -13.43
CA TYR A 9 -6.00 -0.86 -14.00
C TYR A 9 -6.09 -0.77 -15.53
N GLU A 10 -6.09 -1.89 -16.25
CA GLU A 10 -6.11 -1.86 -17.72
C GLU A 10 -7.47 -1.46 -18.31
N LYS A 11 -8.57 -1.73 -17.59
CA LYS A 11 -9.92 -1.43 -18.09
C LYS A 11 -10.20 0.07 -18.20
N TYR A 12 -9.54 0.89 -17.36
CA TYR A 12 -9.78 2.34 -17.34
C TYR A 12 -9.04 3.11 -18.45
N ILE A 13 -7.98 2.52 -19.03
CA ILE A 13 -7.18 3.20 -20.06
C ILE A 13 -7.79 3.01 -21.46
N ALA A 14 -8.51 1.92 -21.69
CA ALA A 14 -9.11 1.60 -22.99
C ALA A 14 -10.30 2.50 -23.37
N ASP A 15 -11.02 3.05 -22.39
CA ASP A 15 -12.23 3.87 -22.63
C ASP A 15 -11.93 5.35 -22.96
N VAL A 16 -10.65 5.75 -22.97
CA VAL A 16 -10.24 7.14 -23.29
C VAL A 16 -9.52 7.18 -24.64
N SER A 17 -10.24 6.88 -25.72
CA SER A 17 -9.82 7.22 -27.09
C SER A 17 -10.34 8.61 -27.44
N PRO A 18 -9.49 9.64 -27.67
CA PRO A 18 -9.97 10.93 -28.15
C PRO A 18 -10.19 10.86 -29.66
N SER A 19 -11.46 10.95 -30.07
CA SER A 19 -11.85 11.28 -31.44
C SER A 19 -11.40 12.71 -31.77
N SER A 20 -10.46 12.80 -32.71
CA SER A 20 -10.10 13.93 -33.58
C SER A 20 -10.89 15.25 -33.42
N SER A 21 -10.22 16.30 -32.94
CA SER A 21 -10.50 17.68 -33.33
C SER A 21 -9.23 18.54 -33.29
N SER A 22 -9.06 19.28 -34.38
CA SER A 22 -7.91 20.10 -34.75
C SER A 22 -7.90 21.46 -34.05
N GLY A 23 -6.73 21.88 -33.54
CA GLY A 23 -6.43 23.29 -33.25
C GLY A 23 -5.96 23.59 -31.82
N ALA A 24 -4.84 24.32 -31.74
CA ALA A 24 -4.22 24.93 -30.55
C ALA A 24 -3.45 24.01 -29.56
N VAL A 25 -2.13 23.90 -29.79
CA VAL A 25 -1.14 23.43 -28.82
C VAL A 25 -0.51 24.69 -28.21
N PRO A 26 -0.75 25.02 -26.92
CA PRO A 26 0.17 24.55 -25.88
C PRO A 26 -0.50 24.40 -24.49
N SER A 27 -1.00 23.20 -24.14
CA SER A 27 -1.46 22.95 -22.75
C SER A 27 -1.27 21.51 -22.26
N VAL A 28 -1.12 20.54 -23.17
CA VAL A 28 -1.06 19.11 -22.81
C VAL A 28 0.19 18.76 -21.99
N GLN A 29 1.37 19.29 -22.34
CA GLN A 29 2.61 18.98 -21.61
C GLN A 29 2.63 19.49 -20.16
N ARG A 30 1.93 20.61 -19.88
CA ARG A 30 1.87 21.17 -18.52
C ARG A 30 0.92 20.36 -17.64
N CYS A 31 -0.21 19.90 -18.17
CA CYS A 31 -1.12 19.00 -17.48
C CYS A 31 -0.50 17.62 -17.21
N GLN A 32 0.29 17.08 -18.15
CA GLN A 32 0.98 15.80 -17.96
C GLN A 32 2.01 15.82 -16.82
N ARG A 33 2.76 16.93 -16.67
CA ARG A 33 3.73 17.10 -15.58
C ARG A 33 3.05 17.21 -14.22
N THR A 34 1.88 17.84 -14.16
CA THR A 34 1.09 17.93 -12.93
C THR A 34 0.52 16.55 -12.56
N LEU A 35 -0.05 15.80 -13.51
CA LEU A 35 -0.55 14.45 -13.28
C LEU A 35 0.55 13.47 -12.82
N ASN A 36 1.74 13.51 -13.43
CA ASN A 36 2.88 12.69 -12.99
C ASN A 36 3.40 13.06 -11.58
N LYS A 37 3.07 14.24 -11.06
CA LYS A 37 3.37 14.64 -9.68
C LYS A 37 2.38 14.03 -8.68
N TYR A 38 1.16 13.71 -9.12
CA TYR A 38 0.08 13.11 -8.33
C TYR A 38 -0.06 11.60 -8.49
N ILE A 39 0.52 11.01 -9.54
CA ILE A 39 0.85 9.58 -9.56
C ILE A 39 1.97 9.44 -8.54
N LYS A 40 1.58 9.27 -7.25
CA LYS A 40 2.48 9.01 -6.14
C LYS A 40 3.55 8.04 -6.63
N ARG A 41 4.81 8.48 -6.67
CA ARG A 41 5.92 7.54 -6.80
C ARG A 41 5.66 6.48 -5.73
N PRO A 42 5.70 5.18 -6.06
CA PRO A 42 5.50 4.14 -5.05
C PRO A 42 6.51 4.42 -3.95
N THR A 43 6.01 4.89 -2.81
CA THR A 43 6.87 5.24 -1.69
C THR A 43 7.41 3.93 -1.18
N ASP A 44 8.74 3.76 -1.19
CA ASP A 44 9.32 2.47 -0.83
C ASP A 44 8.85 2.09 0.58
N PRO A 45 8.38 0.84 0.76
CA PRO A 45 7.89 0.38 2.04
C PRO A 45 9.00 0.48 3.08
N TYR A 46 8.61 0.73 4.32
CA TYR A 46 9.58 0.78 5.41
C TYR A 46 10.30 -0.56 5.52
N PRO A 47 11.64 -0.58 5.63
CA PRO A 47 12.33 -1.78 6.03
C PRO A 47 11.90 -2.16 7.45
N ARG A 48 11.93 -3.46 7.78
CA ARG A 48 11.51 -3.95 9.12
C ARG A 48 12.36 -3.38 10.26
N THR A 49 13.59 -2.96 9.97
CA THR A 49 14.48 -2.28 10.92
C THR A 49 14.09 -0.83 11.18
N HIS A 50 13.17 -0.26 10.41
CA HIS A 50 12.73 1.12 10.57
C HIS A 50 11.88 1.27 11.84
N GLY A 51 12.20 2.27 12.67
CA GLY A 51 11.52 2.46 13.97
C GLY A 51 10.01 2.60 13.85
N LYS A 52 9.50 3.27 12.80
CA LYS A 52 8.04 3.36 12.55
C LYS A 52 7.40 2.01 12.26
N CYS A 53 8.09 1.13 11.53
CA CYS A 53 7.58 -0.20 11.23
C CYS A 53 7.54 -1.08 12.49
N GLN A 54 8.58 -0.99 13.33
CA GLN A 54 8.62 -1.68 14.62
C GLN A 54 7.55 -1.18 15.60
N GLU A 55 7.30 0.14 15.64
CA GLU A 55 6.23 0.73 16.44
C GLU A 55 4.85 0.20 16.00
N MET A 56 4.60 0.14 14.69
CA MET A 56 3.35 -0.39 14.16
C MET A 56 3.19 -1.89 14.42
N ASP A 57 4.26 -2.67 14.26
CA ASP A 57 4.24 -4.11 14.58
C ASP A 57 3.91 -4.34 16.06
N ARG A 58 4.44 -3.52 16.98
CA ARG A 58 4.07 -3.54 18.41
C ARG A 58 2.61 -3.20 18.64
N ASN A 59 2.04 -2.23 17.92
CA ASN A 59 0.63 -1.89 18.03
C ASN A 59 -0.29 -3.01 17.54
N VAL A 60 0.07 -3.69 16.44
CA VAL A 60 -0.65 -4.87 15.94
C VAL A 60 -0.58 -6.00 16.96
N ALA A 61 0.60 -6.25 17.53
CA ALA A 61 0.75 -7.24 18.59
C ALA A 61 -0.11 -6.94 19.82
N LEU A 62 -0.13 -5.67 20.24
CA LEU A 62 -0.92 -5.23 21.39
C LEU A 62 -2.41 -5.45 21.15
N LEU A 63 -2.92 -5.13 19.94
CA LEU A 63 -4.31 -5.40 19.55
C LEU A 63 -4.62 -6.90 19.67
N ILE A 64 -3.75 -7.75 19.15
CA ILE A 64 -3.92 -9.21 19.17
C ILE A 64 -3.94 -9.75 20.60
N VAL A 65 -3.00 -9.32 21.44
CA VAL A 65 -2.89 -9.79 22.82
C VAL A 65 -4.02 -9.26 23.70
N LYS A 66 -4.37 -7.96 23.58
CA LYS A 66 -5.40 -7.34 24.43
C LYS A 66 -6.80 -7.82 24.10
N ASP A 67 -7.11 -7.95 22.82
CA ASP A 67 -8.46 -8.32 22.36
C ASP A 67 -8.58 -9.83 22.08
N LEU A 68 -7.57 -10.63 22.45
CA LEU A 68 -7.50 -12.08 22.25
C LEU A 68 -7.82 -12.51 20.81
N ILE A 69 -7.39 -11.69 19.84
CA ILE A 69 -7.62 -11.94 18.42
C ILE A 69 -6.70 -13.09 17.97
N PRO A 70 -7.16 -14.00 17.10
CA PRO A 70 -6.28 -15.02 16.53
C PRO A 70 -5.10 -14.39 15.78
N LEU A 71 -3.88 -14.91 15.99
CA LEU A 71 -2.65 -14.50 15.29
C LEU A 71 -2.79 -14.57 13.75
N ASP A 72 -3.59 -15.51 13.24
CA ASP A 72 -3.89 -15.65 11.81
C ASP A 72 -4.60 -14.43 11.21
N THR A 73 -5.14 -13.53 12.04
CA THR A 73 -5.74 -12.28 11.59
C THR A 73 -4.71 -11.39 10.88
N CYS A 74 -3.42 -11.57 11.14
CA CYS A 74 -2.34 -10.95 10.37
C CYS A 74 -2.31 -11.34 8.88
N ASN A 75 -3.01 -12.40 8.48
CA ASN A 75 -3.17 -12.80 7.07
C ASN A 75 -4.41 -12.16 6.42
N SER A 76 -5.23 -11.42 7.16
CA SER A 76 -6.43 -10.77 6.64
C SER A 76 -6.06 -9.61 5.72
N ALA A 77 -6.44 -9.73 4.45
CA ALA A 77 -6.28 -8.64 3.48
C ALA A 77 -7.07 -7.38 3.88
N ALA A 78 -8.22 -7.54 4.53
CA ALA A 78 -9.02 -6.41 5.02
C ALA A 78 -8.26 -5.63 6.09
N LEU A 79 -7.66 -6.33 7.06
CA LEU A 79 -6.87 -5.69 8.11
C LEU A 79 -5.60 -5.04 7.53
N ALA A 80 -4.92 -5.71 6.60
CA ALA A 80 -3.74 -5.17 5.93
C ALA A 80 -4.08 -3.85 5.23
N ASN A 81 -5.20 -3.80 4.51
CA ASN A 81 -5.67 -2.59 3.85
C ASN A 81 -5.98 -1.47 4.84
N CYS A 82 -6.55 -1.76 6.01
CA CYS A 82 -6.76 -0.76 7.05
C CYS A 82 -5.44 -0.10 7.49
N PHE A 83 -4.40 -0.90 7.74
CA PHE A 83 -3.10 -0.36 8.11
C PHE A 83 -2.41 0.37 6.96
N THR A 84 -2.52 -0.10 5.73
CA THR A 84 -2.00 0.60 4.55
C THR A 84 -2.72 1.93 4.29
N CYS A 85 -4.01 2.05 4.64
CA CYS A 85 -4.73 3.32 4.60
C CYS A 85 -4.23 4.33 5.64
N LEU A 86 -3.78 3.85 6.80
CA LEU A 86 -3.18 4.70 7.84
C LEU A 86 -1.76 5.12 7.47
N ASP A 87 -0.96 4.18 6.96
CA ASP A 87 0.41 4.42 6.49
C ASP A 87 0.70 3.58 5.24
N GLU A 88 0.79 4.25 4.09
CA GLU A 88 0.98 3.62 2.78
C GLU A 88 2.31 2.89 2.64
N ARG A 89 3.28 3.18 3.51
CA ARG A 89 4.61 2.56 3.51
C ARG A 89 4.71 1.38 4.45
N TYR A 90 3.71 1.16 5.28
CA TYR A 90 3.67 0.05 6.21
C TYR A 90 3.12 -1.21 5.55
N ASN A 91 3.86 -2.31 5.69
CA ASN A 91 3.41 -3.63 5.31
C ASN A 91 3.12 -4.45 6.57
N MET A 92 1.94 -5.05 6.65
CA MET A 92 1.56 -5.89 7.79
C MET A 92 2.50 -7.11 7.89
N PRO A 93 2.97 -7.49 9.09
CA PRO A 93 3.81 -8.66 9.28
C PRO A 93 3.00 -9.94 9.14
N CYS A 94 3.64 -11.03 8.72
CA CYS A 94 3.03 -12.35 8.83
C CYS A 94 3.02 -12.80 10.31
N PRO A 95 2.16 -13.78 10.68
CA PRO A 95 2.07 -14.26 12.06
C PRO A 95 3.40 -14.67 12.67
N GLU A 96 4.28 -15.34 11.90
CA GLU A 96 5.61 -15.76 12.36
C GLU A 96 6.52 -14.55 12.64
N THR A 97 6.53 -13.55 11.75
CA THR A 97 7.32 -12.32 11.95
C THR A 97 6.84 -11.58 13.18
N LEU A 98 5.52 -11.48 13.36
CA LEU A 98 4.94 -10.82 14.52
C LEU A 98 5.27 -11.59 15.81
N LYS A 99 5.15 -12.93 15.78
CA LYS A 99 5.48 -13.79 16.91
C LYS A 99 6.93 -13.60 17.35
N ASN A 100 7.88 -13.62 16.42
CA ASN A 100 9.30 -13.42 16.74
C ASN A 100 9.53 -12.01 17.31
N ASN A 101 8.95 -10.98 16.70
CA ASN A 101 9.09 -9.59 17.19
C ASN A 101 8.45 -9.35 18.57
N VAL A 102 7.45 -10.14 18.96
CA VAL A 102 6.74 -10.00 20.25
C VAL A 102 7.37 -10.86 21.34
N LEU A 103 7.85 -12.05 21.00
CA LEU A 103 8.42 -13.01 21.95
C LEU A 103 9.93 -12.84 22.18
N ASP A 104 10.65 -12.21 21.25
CA ASP A 104 12.11 -11.97 21.38
C ASP A 104 12.45 -10.62 22.06
N ASN A 105 11.47 -9.94 22.70
CA ASN A 105 11.71 -8.85 23.66
C ASN A 105 11.61 -9.37 25.09
#